data_AF-A0A7J6MIE8-F1
#
_entry.id   AF-A0A7J6MIE8-F1
#
_cell.length_a   1.000
_cell.length_b   1.000
_cell.length_c   1.000
_cell.angle_alpha   90.00
_cell.angle_beta   90.00
_cell.angle_gamma   90.00
#
_symmetry.space_group_name_H-M   'P 1'
#
loop_
_entity.id
_entity.type
_entity.pdbx_description
1 polymer ?
#
loop_
_entity_poly.entity_id
_entity_poly.type
_entity_poly.pdbx_seq_one_letter_code
_entity_poly.pdbx_strand_id
1 'polypeptide(L)'
;MVSSKGPPGSWLDEEAFPAFKELLRVLADYAKLTGFRYDPRDFEESPSSSSAVNSVVRDYQRRLVSGMDQELWRQAINAVRCAEQEGIRTVMVATCQDLGVWPDDVKPDESACMAWQDTSEPLEKIALSLYHHQHNVADSEDYKAVSRTASFISDFVYATVGSEKPELHQCEKSKLMLTAFLNRVKEYQARKETGIGQEPEAYRRIRETVLSAMDRWAPPSLVSYIGEWTTDNFPSPTTAALLGFGVVAAATAIGVAAAMNRSKKNHRRD
;
A
#
# COMPACT_ATOMS: atom_id res chain seq x y z
N MET A 1 23.49 4.62 1.72
CA MET A 1 23.82 5.89 1.05
C MET A 1 23.25 6.99 1.91
N VAL A 2 24.08 7.86 2.48
CA VAL A 2 23.61 9.00 3.29
C VAL A 2 23.21 10.09 2.31
N SER A 3 21.90 10.34 2.20
CA SER A 3 21.34 11.36 1.31
C SER A 3 21.85 12.74 1.73
N SER A 4 22.48 13.48 0.82
CA SER A 4 22.83 14.87 1.07
C SER A 4 21.53 15.66 1.14
N LYS A 5 21.12 16.03 2.35
CA LYS A 5 19.88 16.78 2.60
C LYS A 5 19.78 17.96 1.62
N GLY A 6 18.71 17.96 0.83
CA GLY A 6 18.31 19.10 0.02
C GLY A 6 18.12 20.37 0.87
N PRO A 7 17.87 21.52 0.24
CA PRO A 7 17.60 22.75 0.96
C PRO A 7 16.53 22.51 2.04
N PRO A 8 16.73 22.97 3.29
CA PRO A 8 15.79 22.74 4.38
C PRO A 8 14.42 23.30 3.98
N GLY A 9 13.47 22.39 3.72
CA GLY A 9 12.11 22.74 3.29
C GLY A 9 11.60 22.02 2.03
N SER A 10 12.41 21.20 1.34
CA SER A 10 11.88 20.35 0.26
C SER A 10 11.06 19.19 0.86
N TRP A 11 9.74 19.27 0.73
CA TRP A 11 8.81 18.25 1.25
C TRP A 11 8.80 16.96 0.43
N LEU A 12 9.21 17.08 -0.84
CA LEU A 12 9.43 15.98 -1.76
C LEU A 12 10.95 15.69 -1.81
N ASP A 13 11.30 14.41 -1.69
CA ASP A 13 12.66 13.91 -1.91
C ASP A 13 12.98 13.80 -3.41
N GLU A 14 13.57 14.87 -3.99
CA GLU A 14 14.06 14.91 -5.37
C GLU A 14 15.19 13.91 -5.65
N GLU A 15 15.99 13.57 -4.63
CA GLU A 15 17.19 12.75 -4.77
C GLU A 15 16.85 11.24 -4.79
N ALA A 16 15.73 10.86 -4.18
CA ALA A 16 15.18 9.51 -4.29
C ALA A 16 14.68 9.18 -5.72
N PHE A 17 14.26 10.20 -6.48
CA PHE A 17 13.70 10.04 -7.84
C PHE A 17 14.31 11.05 -8.83
N PRO A 18 15.60 10.93 -9.18
CA PRO A 18 16.31 11.94 -9.95
C PRO A 18 15.78 12.12 -11.38
N ALA A 19 15.12 11.13 -11.98
CA ALA A 19 14.51 11.27 -13.31
C ALA A 19 13.29 12.19 -13.26
N PHE A 20 12.64 12.32 -12.10
CA PHE A 20 11.51 13.20 -11.83
C PHE A 20 11.91 14.54 -11.22
N LYS A 21 13.21 14.79 -11.00
CA LYS A 21 13.72 15.95 -10.26
C LYS A 21 13.15 17.29 -10.73
N GLU A 22 13.12 17.54 -12.04
CA GLU A 22 12.58 18.79 -12.57
C GLU A 22 11.07 18.92 -12.33
N LEU A 23 10.31 17.85 -12.58
CA LEU A 23 8.87 17.79 -12.32
C LEU A 23 8.56 18.05 -10.83
N LEU A 24 9.26 17.35 -9.92
CA LEU A 24 9.07 17.49 -8.48
C LEU A 24 9.38 18.90 -8.00
N ARG A 25 10.42 19.53 -8.56
CA ARG A 25 10.80 20.89 -8.22
C ARG A 25 9.73 21.90 -8.63
N VAL A 26 9.22 21.83 -9.85
CA VAL A 26 8.22 22.79 -10.34
C VAL A 26 6.85 22.57 -9.70
N LEU A 27 6.57 21.37 -9.20
CA LEU A 27 5.31 21.01 -8.52
C LEU A 27 5.42 21.01 -6.99
N ALA A 28 6.53 21.44 -6.38
CA ALA A 28 6.73 21.35 -4.94
C ALA A 28 5.66 22.11 -4.13
N ASP A 29 5.33 23.34 -4.55
CA ASP A 29 4.30 24.15 -3.90
C ASP A 29 2.89 23.56 -4.09
N TYR A 30 2.61 23.05 -5.30
CA TYR A 30 1.35 22.36 -5.60
C TYR A 30 1.19 21.12 -4.71
N ALA A 31 2.20 20.25 -4.64
CA ALA A 31 2.18 19.05 -3.82
C ALA A 31 1.96 19.37 -2.34
N LYS A 32 2.51 20.48 -1.83
CA LYS A 32 2.26 20.92 -0.46
C LYS A 32 0.79 21.31 -0.23
N LEU A 33 0.16 21.99 -1.19
CA LEU A 33 -1.23 22.43 -1.11
C LEU A 33 -2.23 21.26 -1.18
N THR A 34 -1.91 20.23 -1.96
CA THR A 34 -2.79 19.07 -2.17
C THR A 34 -2.54 17.91 -1.20
N GLY A 35 -1.61 18.06 -0.24
CA GLY A 35 -1.24 16.96 0.65
C GLY A 35 -0.52 15.82 -0.07
N PHE A 36 0.31 16.17 -1.07
CA PHE A 36 1.18 15.28 -1.85
C PHE A 36 0.43 14.33 -2.78
N ARG A 37 -0.77 14.74 -3.21
CA ARG A 37 -1.56 14.03 -4.23
C ARG A 37 -1.52 14.81 -5.55
N TYR A 38 -1.50 14.07 -6.66
CA TYR A 38 -1.58 14.68 -8.00
C TYR A 38 -2.97 14.47 -8.59
N ASP A 39 -3.59 15.55 -9.06
CA ASP A 39 -4.85 15.52 -9.79
C ASP A 39 -4.66 16.14 -11.19
N PRO A 40 -4.86 15.38 -12.29
CA PRO A 40 -4.67 15.91 -13.64
C PRO A 40 -5.61 17.10 -13.95
N ARG A 41 -6.78 17.17 -13.31
CA ARG A 41 -7.79 18.21 -13.57
C ARG A 41 -7.29 19.62 -13.24
N ASP A 42 -6.36 19.73 -12.29
CA ASP A 42 -5.74 21.01 -11.93
C ASP A 42 -4.83 21.58 -13.04
N PHE A 43 -4.49 20.76 -14.04
CA PHE A 43 -3.61 21.11 -15.15
C PHE A 43 -4.33 21.12 -16.51
N GLU A 44 -5.64 20.85 -16.54
CA GLU A 44 -6.40 20.71 -17.79
C GLU A 44 -6.86 22.05 -18.39
N GLU A 45 -7.12 23.11 -17.61
CA GLU A 45 -8.01 24.20 -18.11
C GLU A 45 -7.69 25.66 -17.74
N SER A 46 -6.50 26.03 -17.28
CA SER A 46 -6.25 27.46 -17.01
C SER A 46 -5.38 28.14 -18.09
N PRO A 47 -5.95 28.96 -19.01
CA PRO A 47 -5.18 29.80 -19.92
C PRO A 47 -4.33 30.87 -19.19
N SER A 48 -4.51 31.03 -17.88
CA SER A 48 -3.73 31.92 -17.01
C SER A 48 -2.73 31.19 -16.10
N SER A 49 -2.70 29.86 -16.10
CA SER A 49 -1.68 29.10 -15.37
C SER A 49 -0.32 29.26 -16.04
N SER A 50 0.70 29.54 -15.23
CA SER A 50 2.09 29.76 -15.65
C SER A 50 2.49 28.75 -16.73
N SER A 51 2.74 29.24 -17.96
CA SER A 51 3.01 28.41 -19.13
C SER A 51 4.19 27.45 -18.93
N ALA A 52 5.11 27.79 -18.02
CA ALA A 52 6.29 26.98 -17.72
C ALA A 52 5.96 25.67 -16.99
N VAL A 53 5.13 25.70 -15.94
CA VAL A 53 4.80 24.49 -15.16
C VAL A 53 4.05 23.48 -16.03
N ASN A 54 3.04 23.95 -16.77
CA ASN A 54 2.29 23.09 -17.69
C ASN A 54 3.18 22.51 -18.80
N SER A 55 4.17 23.27 -19.26
CA SER A 55 5.13 22.78 -20.26
C SER A 55 5.93 21.60 -19.71
N VAL A 56 6.42 21.69 -18.47
CA VAL A 56 7.17 20.60 -17.81
C VAL A 56 6.28 19.39 -17.58
N VAL A 57 5.06 19.59 -17.06
CA VAL A 57 4.07 18.51 -16.86
C VAL A 57 3.80 17.77 -18.17
N ARG A 58 3.50 18.50 -19.25
CA ARG A 58 3.23 17.91 -20.57
C ARG A 58 4.43 17.21 -21.18
N ASP A 59 5.65 17.70 -20.94
CA ASP A 59 6.88 17.04 -21.39
C ASP A 59 7.03 15.66 -20.72
N TYR A 60 6.90 15.62 -19.39
CA TYR A 60 6.96 14.37 -18.62
C TYR A 60 5.85 13.40 -19.02
N GLN A 61 4.62 13.90 -19.22
CA GLN A 61 3.50 13.09 -19.70
C GLN A 61 3.83 12.43 -21.05
N ARG A 62 4.33 13.22 -22.01
CA ARG A 62 4.72 12.72 -23.33
C ARG A 62 5.84 11.69 -23.24
N ARG A 63 6.86 11.93 -22.43
CA ARG A 63 7.98 11.00 -22.22
C ARG A 63 7.51 9.67 -21.63
N LEU A 64 6.65 9.70 -20.61
CA LEU A 64 6.04 8.49 -20.03
C LEU A 64 5.20 7.72 -21.04
N VAL A 65 4.31 8.40 -21.79
CA VAL A 65 3.46 7.76 -22.81
C VAL A 65 4.33 7.11 -23.91
N SER A 66 5.40 7.78 -24.34
CA SER A 66 6.31 7.24 -25.36
C SER A 66 7.04 5.97 -24.91
N GLY A 67 7.28 5.80 -23.60
CA GLY A 67 8.09 4.72 -23.05
C GLY A 67 9.56 4.71 -23.50
N MET A 68 10.04 5.74 -24.21
CA MET A 68 11.40 5.79 -24.73
C MET A 68 12.43 6.12 -23.64
N ASP A 69 12.02 6.87 -22.62
CA ASP A 69 12.86 7.21 -21.48
C ASP A 69 12.86 6.08 -20.44
N GLN A 70 13.81 5.16 -20.60
CA GLN A 70 13.91 3.96 -19.76
C GLN A 70 14.18 4.28 -18.29
N GLU A 71 14.92 5.35 -18.00
CA GLU A 71 15.26 5.71 -16.62
C GLU A 71 14.06 6.35 -15.91
N LEU A 72 13.33 7.22 -16.61
CA LEU A 72 12.06 7.76 -16.13
C LEU A 72 11.06 6.63 -15.85
N TRP A 73 10.94 5.68 -16.78
CA TRP A 73 10.04 4.53 -16.64
C TRP A 73 10.44 3.62 -15.47
N ARG A 74 11.72 3.32 -15.31
CA ARG A 74 12.24 2.52 -14.18
C ARG A 74 11.91 3.19 -12.85
N GLN A 75 12.08 4.50 -12.74
CA GLN A 75 11.74 5.24 -11.53
C GLN A 75 10.23 5.33 -11.29
N ALA A 76 9.41 5.43 -12.35
CA ALA A 76 7.95 5.36 -12.26
C ALA A 76 7.50 4.03 -11.62
N ILE A 77 8.02 2.90 -12.11
CA ILE A 77 7.72 1.57 -11.53
C ILE A 77 8.15 1.50 -10.06
N ASN A 78 9.35 2.01 -9.73
CA ASN A 78 9.82 2.02 -8.34
C ASN A 78 8.94 2.88 -7.44
N ALA A 79 8.52 4.07 -7.89
CA ALA A 79 7.64 4.95 -7.15
C ALA A 79 6.28 4.29 -6.88
N VAL A 80 5.65 3.70 -7.91
CA VAL A 80 4.40 2.95 -7.76
C VAL A 80 4.56 1.82 -6.75
N ARG A 81 5.64 1.04 -6.83
CA ARG A 81 5.92 -0.05 -5.87
C ARG A 81 6.10 0.47 -4.43
N CYS A 82 6.81 1.59 -4.26
CA CYS A 82 6.99 2.21 -2.95
C CYS A 82 5.64 2.70 -2.38
N ALA A 83 4.81 3.33 -3.20
CA ALA A 83 3.47 3.78 -2.80
C ALA A 83 2.56 2.59 -2.43
N GLU A 84 2.57 1.52 -3.22
CA GLU A 84 1.83 0.29 -2.90
C GLU A 84 2.27 -0.33 -1.56
N GLN A 85 3.59 -0.46 -1.36
CA GLN A 85 4.14 -1.02 -0.13
C GLN A 85 3.75 -0.19 1.09
N GLU A 86 3.84 1.14 0.99
CA GLU A 86 3.43 2.04 2.07
C GLU A 86 1.93 1.98 2.33
N GLY A 87 1.11 1.90 1.28
CA GLY A 87 -0.33 1.72 1.41
C GLY A 87 -0.69 0.43 2.15
N ILE A 88 -0.07 -0.71 1.79
CA ILE A 88 -0.30 -1.99 2.46
C ILE A 88 0.16 -1.93 3.92
N ARG A 89 1.36 -1.39 4.17
CA ARG A 89 1.88 -1.22 5.52
C ARG A 89 0.91 -0.40 6.38
N THR A 90 0.40 0.71 5.85
CA THR A 90 -0.55 1.59 6.55
C THR A 90 -1.85 0.86 6.87
N VAL A 91 -2.39 0.06 5.94
CA VAL A 91 -3.55 -0.81 6.19
C VAL A 91 -3.28 -1.80 7.30
N MET A 92 -2.13 -2.48 7.26
CA MET A 92 -1.79 -3.50 8.25
C MET A 92 -1.67 -2.89 9.65
N VAL A 93 -1.00 -1.73 9.77
CA VAL A 93 -0.90 -0.99 11.03
C VAL A 93 -2.27 -0.59 11.55
N ALA A 94 -3.09 0.08 10.74
CA ALA A 94 -4.42 0.53 11.13
C ALA A 94 -5.31 -0.64 11.57
N THR A 95 -5.25 -1.76 10.84
CA THR A 95 -6.00 -2.97 11.19
C THR A 95 -5.52 -3.57 12.51
N CYS A 96 -4.21 -3.67 12.75
CA CYS A 96 -3.67 -4.15 14.01
C CYS A 96 -4.06 -3.26 15.20
N GLN A 97 -4.11 -1.94 15.00
CA GLN A 97 -4.58 -0.98 16.01
C GLN A 97 -6.07 -1.15 16.31
N ASP A 98 -6.92 -1.22 15.28
CA ASP A 98 -8.38 -1.42 15.43
C ASP A 98 -8.72 -2.74 16.15
N LEU A 99 -7.94 -3.79 15.91
CA LEU A 99 -8.08 -5.10 16.56
C LEU A 99 -7.57 -5.14 18.01
N GLY A 100 -6.88 -4.09 18.47
CA GLY A 100 -6.21 -4.06 19.77
C GLY A 100 -5.08 -5.08 19.90
N VAL A 101 -4.40 -5.40 18.79
CA VAL A 101 -3.20 -6.26 18.78
C VAL A 101 -1.91 -5.48 18.60
N TRP A 102 -2.01 -4.16 18.43
CA TRP A 102 -0.85 -3.28 18.36
C TRP A 102 -0.11 -3.24 19.71
N PRO A 103 1.23 -3.31 19.75
CA PRO A 103 1.96 -3.25 21.01
C PRO A 103 1.93 -1.84 21.62
N ASP A 104 1.52 -1.73 22.89
CA ASP A 104 1.49 -0.45 23.62
C ASP A 104 2.74 -0.21 24.50
N ASP A 105 3.30 -1.28 25.09
CA ASP A 105 4.36 -1.19 26.11
C ASP A 105 5.70 -1.83 25.70
N VAL A 106 5.92 -2.04 24.40
CA VAL A 106 7.17 -2.64 23.91
C VAL A 106 8.20 -1.55 23.67
N LYS A 107 9.37 -1.65 24.32
CA LYS A 107 10.49 -0.77 24.01
C LYS A 107 11.01 -1.10 22.60
N PRO A 108 11.23 -0.11 21.71
CA PRO A 108 11.83 -0.36 20.41
C PRO A 108 13.19 -1.05 20.58
N ASP A 109 13.33 -2.22 19.97
CA ASP A 109 14.60 -2.93 19.87
C ASP A 109 15.18 -2.69 18.47
N GLU A 110 16.31 -1.98 18.42
CA GLU A 110 17.03 -1.70 17.17
C GLU A 110 17.52 -2.98 16.47
N SER A 111 17.70 -4.07 17.22
CA SER A 111 18.15 -5.37 16.71
C SER A 111 17.01 -6.28 16.25
N ALA A 112 15.76 -5.88 16.46
CA ALA A 112 14.61 -6.72 16.13
C ALA A 112 14.42 -6.89 14.62
N CYS A 113 13.85 -8.04 14.25
CA CYS A 113 13.55 -8.36 12.86
C CYS A 113 12.58 -7.34 12.25
N MET A 114 13.02 -6.66 11.18
CA MET A 114 12.23 -5.66 10.44
C MET A 114 11.43 -6.27 9.27
N ALA A 115 11.28 -7.59 9.22
CA ALA A 115 10.59 -8.29 8.13
C ALA A 115 9.05 -8.19 8.24
N TRP A 116 8.52 -6.96 8.29
CA TRP A 116 7.07 -6.71 8.40
C TRP A 116 6.25 -7.27 7.22
N GLN A 117 6.91 -7.55 6.10
CA GLN A 117 6.31 -8.15 4.90
C GLN A 117 6.06 -9.66 5.05
N ASP A 118 6.60 -10.30 6.09
CA ASP A 118 6.34 -11.71 6.38
C ASP A 118 4.96 -11.88 7.04
N THR A 119 3.95 -12.09 6.21
CA THR A 119 2.58 -12.35 6.64
C THR A 119 2.31 -13.83 6.93
N SER A 120 3.35 -14.67 6.98
CA SER A 120 3.21 -16.10 7.28
C SER A 120 3.15 -16.39 8.79
N GLU A 121 3.54 -15.45 9.63
CA GLU A 121 3.49 -15.55 11.09
C GLU A 121 2.07 -15.27 11.66
N PRO A 122 1.80 -15.60 12.93
CA PRO A 122 0.58 -15.17 13.62
C PRO A 122 0.43 -13.64 13.66
N LEU A 123 -0.81 -13.16 13.69
CA LEU A 123 -1.14 -11.73 13.61
C LEU A 123 -0.41 -10.87 14.66
N GLU A 124 -0.27 -11.39 15.88
CA GLU A 124 0.40 -10.70 16.99
C GLU A 124 1.89 -10.48 16.71
N LYS A 125 2.55 -11.45 16.07
CA LYS A 125 3.95 -11.30 15.66
C LYS A 125 4.09 -10.35 14.47
N ILE A 126 3.13 -10.39 13.53
CA ILE A 126 3.09 -9.42 12.42
C ILE A 126 2.96 -8.00 12.97
N ALA A 127 2.06 -7.78 13.94
CA ALA A 127 1.87 -6.49 14.60
C ALA A 127 3.16 -6.01 15.28
N LEU A 128 3.88 -6.89 15.98
CA LEU A 128 5.18 -6.58 16.58
C LEU A 128 6.24 -6.20 15.53
N SER A 129 6.33 -6.94 14.43
CA SER A 129 7.26 -6.62 13.33
C SER A 129 6.94 -5.27 12.67
N LEU A 130 5.65 -4.96 12.48
CA LEU A 130 5.20 -3.66 11.99
C LEU A 130 5.54 -2.54 12.97
N TYR A 131 5.36 -2.77 14.28
CA TYR A 131 5.71 -1.81 15.33
C TYR A 131 7.19 -1.46 15.30
N HIS A 132 8.08 -2.46 15.24
CA HIS A 132 9.52 -2.22 15.15
C HIS A 132 9.90 -1.49 13.86
N HIS A 133 9.33 -1.89 12.72
CA HIS A 133 9.58 -1.18 11.46
C HIS A 133 9.08 0.28 11.52
N GLN A 134 7.93 0.54 12.14
CA GLN A 134 7.41 1.90 12.32
C GLN A 134 8.43 2.76 13.06
N HIS A 135 8.86 2.34 14.24
CA HIS A 135 9.73 3.13 15.11
C HIS A 135 11.16 3.25 14.58
N ASN A 136 11.70 2.18 14.00
CA ASN A 136 13.10 2.15 13.56
C ASN A 136 13.30 2.76 12.16
N VAL A 137 12.25 2.78 11.33
CA VAL A 137 12.36 3.19 9.91
C VAL A 137 11.28 4.19 9.53
N ALA A 138 10.00 3.83 9.66
CA ALA A 138 8.91 4.59 9.05
C ALA A 138 8.63 5.94 9.72
N ASP A 139 9.05 6.12 10.98
CA ASP A 139 8.94 7.38 11.70
C ASP A 139 10.02 8.39 11.29
N SER A 140 11.08 7.95 10.61
CA SER A 140 12.10 8.87 10.09
C SER A 140 11.52 9.81 9.04
N GLU A 141 11.95 11.08 9.07
CA GLU A 141 11.51 12.06 8.07
C GLU A 141 11.99 11.72 6.66
N ASP A 142 13.15 11.06 6.54
CA ASP A 142 13.68 10.60 5.25
C ASP A 142 12.73 9.56 4.63
N TYR A 143 12.28 8.57 5.40
CA TYR A 143 11.30 7.58 4.93
C TYR A 143 9.98 8.24 4.52
N LYS A 144 9.45 9.13 5.36
CA LYS A 144 8.20 9.85 5.07
C LYS A 144 8.31 10.70 3.81
N ALA A 145 9.44 11.38 3.60
CA ALA A 145 9.68 12.18 2.40
C ALA A 145 9.68 11.30 1.14
N VAL A 146 10.40 10.17 1.16
CA VAL A 146 10.40 9.20 0.06
C VAL A 146 9.00 8.65 -0.22
N SER A 147 8.26 8.27 0.82
CA SER A 147 6.90 7.73 0.67
C SER A 147 5.92 8.75 0.10
N ARG A 148 5.99 10.02 0.54
CA ARG A 148 5.19 11.11 -0.05
C ARG A 148 5.53 11.34 -1.52
N THR A 149 6.82 11.39 -1.86
CA THR A 149 7.25 11.56 -3.26
C THR A 149 6.80 10.39 -4.13
N ALA A 150 6.96 9.16 -3.63
CA ALA A 150 6.54 7.96 -4.33
C ALA A 150 5.03 7.96 -4.61
N SER A 151 4.21 8.36 -3.62
CA SER A 151 2.76 8.50 -3.78
C SER A 151 2.40 9.56 -4.82
N PHE A 152 3.04 10.73 -4.77
CA PHE A 152 2.81 11.81 -5.74
C PHE A 152 3.16 11.38 -7.18
N ILE A 153 4.32 10.74 -7.38
CA ILE A 153 4.72 10.20 -8.68
C ILE A 153 3.76 9.10 -9.13
N SER A 154 3.32 8.22 -8.23
CA SER A 154 2.37 7.15 -8.54
C SER A 154 1.05 7.71 -9.09
N ASP A 155 0.48 8.73 -8.45
CA ASP A 155 -0.72 9.42 -8.94
C ASP A 155 -0.47 10.05 -10.33
N PHE A 156 0.65 10.76 -10.50
CA PHE A 156 1.04 11.37 -11.76
C PHE A 156 1.15 10.36 -12.90
N VAL A 157 1.84 9.25 -12.65
CA VAL A 157 2.03 8.16 -13.61
C VAL A 157 0.69 7.52 -13.96
N TYR A 158 -0.14 7.21 -12.97
CA TYR A 158 -1.46 6.62 -13.19
C TYR A 158 -2.37 7.55 -14.01
N ALA A 159 -2.40 8.85 -13.69
CA ALA A 159 -3.15 9.84 -14.45
C ALA A 159 -2.66 10.00 -15.90
N THR A 160 -1.36 9.71 -16.16
CA THR A 160 -0.73 9.91 -17.46
C THR A 160 -0.91 8.72 -18.41
N VAL A 161 -0.59 7.51 -17.94
CA VAL A 161 -0.57 6.30 -18.78
C VAL A 161 -1.70 5.32 -18.49
N GLY A 162 -2.53 5.63 -17.48
CA GLY A 162 -3.68 4.83 -17.11
C GLY A 162 -3.35 3.41 -16.66
N SER A 163 -4.35 2.54 -16.75
CA SER A 163 -4.23 1.11 -16.43
C SER A 163 -3.66 0.26 -17.58
N GLU A 164 -3.28 0.87 -18.70
CA GLU A 164 -2.93 0.15 -19.93
C GLU A 164 -1.53 -0.47 -19.92
N LYS A 165 -0.68 -0.12 -18.94
CA LYS A 165 0.72 -0.57 -18.85
C LYS A 165 0.88 -1.66 -17.79
N PRO A 166 0.95 -2.95 -18.15
CA PRO A 166 0.98 -4.06 -17.19
C PRO A 166 2.15 -4.00 -16.21
N GLU A 167 3.27 -3.40 -16.60
CA GLU A 167 4.47 -3.29 -15.77
C GLU A 167 4.27 -2.38 -14.55
N LEU A 168 3.34 -1.43 -14.63
CA LEU A 168 2.91 -0.63 -13.48
C LEU A 168 1.97 -1.40 -12.55
N HIS A 169 1.43 -2.52 -13.01
CA HIS A 169 0.50 -3.39 -12.28
C HIS A 169 1.21 -4.62 -11.70
N GLN A 170 2.47 -4.49 -11.28
CA GLN A 170 3.16 -5.51 -10.46
C GLN A 170 2.52 -5.71 -9.05
N CYS A 171 1.28 -5.22 -8.90
CA CYS A 171 0.36 -5.38 -7.81
C CYS A 171 0.14 -6.83 -7.38
N GLU A 172 0.44 -7.86 -8.19
CA GLU A 172 0.19 -9.26 -7.78
C GLU A 172 0.91 -9.64 -6.49
N LYS A 173 2.16 -9.19 -6.27
CA LYS A 173 2.85 -9.43 -4.99
C LYS A 173 2.18 -8.66 -3.85
N SER A 174 1.82 -7.41 -4.10
CA SER A 174 1.12 -6.52 -3.18
C SER A 174 -0.23 -7.10 -2.74
N LYS A 175 -1.04 -7.58 -3.70
CA LYS A 175 -2.31 -8.28 -3.48
C LYS A 175 -2.12 -9.54 -2.65
N LEU A 176 -1.18 -10.41 -3.03
CA LEU A 176 -0.91 -11.66 -2.31
C LEU A 176 -0.52 -11.40 -0.86
N MET A 177 0.35 -10.41 -0.61
CA MET A 177 0.75 -10.02 0.75
C MET A 177 -0.44 -9.52 1.57
N LEU A 178 -1.24 -8.60 1.01
CA LEU A 178 -2.39 -8.05 1.73
C LEU A 178 -3.48 -9.11 1.96
N THR A 179 -3.78 -9.95 0.99
CA THR A 179 -4.70 -11.09 1.16
C THR A 179 -4.19 -12.07 2.22
N ALA A 180 -2.90 -12.39 2.23
CA ALA A 180 -2.31 -13.25 3.25
C ALA A 180 -2.45 -12.65 4.65
N PHE A 181 -2.20 -11.34 4.80
CA PHE A 181 -2.44 -10.61 6.05
C PHE A 181 -3.92 -10.66 6.47
N LEU A 182 -4.86 -10.37 5.56
CA LEU A 182 -6.29 -10.38 5.89
C LEU A 182 -6.79 -11.78 6.26
N ASN A 183 -6.18 -12.84 5.72
CA ASN A 183 -6.44 -14.21 6.20
C ASN A 183 -5.98 -14.41 7.65
N ARG A 184 -4.84 -13.84 8.07
CA ARG A 184 -4.42 -13.85 9.49
C ARG A 184 -5.37 -13.08 10.38
N VAL A 185 -5.96 -11.99 9.88
CA VAL A 185 -7.01 -11.24 10.57
C VAL A 185 -8.26 -12.11 10.79
N LYS A 186 -8.71 -12.83 9.75
CA LYS A 186 -9.83 -13.79 9.87
C LYS A 186 -9.55 -14.89 10.89
N GLU A 187 -8.38 -15.51 10.81
CA GLU A 187 -7.96 -16.55 11.77
C GLU A 187 -7.91 -16.02 13.21
N TYR A 188 -7.45 -14.78 13.41
CA TYR A 188 -7.41 -14.14 14.71
C TYR A 188 -8.83 -13.91 15.26
N GLN A 189 -9.74 -13.37 14.47
CA GLN A 189 -11.13 -13.14 14.88
C GLN A 189 -11.85 -14.44 15.23
N ALA A 190 -11.71 -15.47 14.39
CA ALA A 190 -12.31 -16.79 14.64
C ALA A 190 -11.84 -17.42 15.97
N ARG A 191 -10.62 -17.11 16.43
CA ARG A 191 -10.11 -17.55 17.74
C ARG A 191 -10.69 -16.75 18.91
N LYS A 192 -10.97 -15.46 18.72
CA LYS A 192 -11.56 -14.59 19.75
C LYS A 192 -13.06 -14.85 19.94
N GLU A 193 -13.77 -15.18 18.87
CA GLU A 193 -15.23 -15.33 18.84
C GLU A 193 -15.73 -16.72 19.28
N THR A 194 -14.98 -17.43 20.13
CA THR A 194 -15.45 -18.69 20.76
C THR A 194 -16.71 -18.56 21.64
N GLY A 195 -17.31 -17.36 21.72
CA GLY A 195 -18.59 -17.07 22.37
C GLY A 195 -19.71 -16.85 21.35
N ILE A 196 -20.84 -17.53 21.56
CA ILE A 196 -21.96 -17.71 20.63
C ILE A 196 -22.50 -16.38 20.05
N GLY A 197 -22.36 -16.20 18.72
CA GLY A 197 -23.39 -15.57 17.88
C GLY A 197 -23.27 -14.09 17.52
N GLN A 198 -22.16 -13.39 17.78
CA GLN A 198 -21.98 -11.98 17.38
C GLN A 198 -20.84 -11.79 16.35
N GLU A 199 -21.03 -12.30 15.14
CA GLU A 199 -20.10 -12.13 14.00
C GLU A 199 -20.63 -11.23 12.84
N PRO A 200 -21.11 -9.98 13.06
CA PRO A 200 -21.18 -9.03 11.91
C PRO A 200 -20.45 -7.69 12.09
N GLU A 201 -20.22 -7.23 13.32
CA GLU A 201 -19.72 -5.86 13.53
C GLU A 201 -18.20 -5.74 13.40
N ALA A 202 -17.45 -6.75 13.84
CA ALA A 202 -15.99 -6.74 13.76
C ALA A 202 -15.51 -6.66 12.30
N TYR A 203 -16.08 -7.47 11.41
CA TYR A 203 -15.69 -7.46 10.00
C TYR A 203 -16.09 -6.20 9.26
N ARG A 204 -17.25 -5.62 9.58
CA ARG A 204 -17.64 -4.32 9.03
C ARG A 204 -16.62 -3.25 9.41
N ARG A 205 -16.22 -3.18 10.70
CA ARG A 205 -15.19 -2.24 11.16
C ARG A 205 -13.85 -2.47 10.47
N ILE A 206 -13.39 -3.71 10.36
CA ILE A 206 -12.14 -4.03 9.66
C ILE A 206 -12.20 -3.56 8.21
N ARG A 207 -13.31 -3.80 7.50
CA ARG A 207 -13.47 -3.34 6.11
C ARG A 207 -13.42 -1.81 6.01
N GLU A 208 -14.13 -1.10 6.90
CA GLU A 208 -14.11 0.36 6.96
C GLU A 208 -12.68 0.89 7.23
N THR A 209 -11.98 0.30 8.20
CA THR A 209 -10.58 0.62 8.54
C THR A 209 -9.64 0.39 7.35
N VAL A 210 -9.73 -0.76 6.69
CA VAL A 210 -8.91 -1.10 5.52
C VAL A 210 -9.13 -0.09 4.40
N LEU A 211 -10.38 0.18 4.01
CA LEU A 211 -10.68 1.09 2.92
C LEU A 211 -10.26 2.53 3.24
N SER A 212 -10.52 2.99 4.47
CA SER A 212 -10.12 4.33 4.90
C SER A 212 -8.60 4.52 4.95
N ALA A 213 -7.85 3.48 5.31
CA ALA A 213 -6.38 3.53 5.36
C ALA A 213 -5.77 3.59 3.95
N MET A 214 -6.41 2.93 2.97
CA MET A 214 -5.93 2.87 1.59
C MET A 214 -6.17 4.15 0.79
N ASP A 215 -7.30 4.83 1.03
CA ASP A 215 -7.74 6.00 0.26
C ASP A 215 -6.66 7.10 0.11
N ARG A 216 -5.77 7.18 1.10
CA ARG A 216 -4.71 8.19 1.14
C ARG A 216 -3.40 7.80 0.44
N TRP A 217 -3.12 6.52 0.26
CA TRP A 217 -1.76 6.04 -0.07
C TRP A 217 -1.70 4.99 -1.17
N ALA A 218 -2.75 4.18 -1.31
CA ALA A 218 -2.74 3.06 -2.23
C ALA A 218 -3.13 3.52 -3.65
N PRO A 219 -2.54 2.95 -4.70
CA PRO A 219 -3.01 3.15 -6.06
C PRO A 219 -4.48 2.70 -6.22
N PRO A 220 -5.27 3.36 -7.10
CA PRO A 220 -6.69 3.04 -7.28
C PRO A 220 -6.97 1.56 -7.61
N SER A 221 -6.06 0.91 -8.34
CA SER A 221 -6.16 -0.51 -8.70
C SER A 221 -6.13 -1.43 -7.48
N LEU A 222 -5.28 -1.13 -6.49
CA LEU A 222 -5.18 -1.90 -5.26
C LEU A 222 -6.40 -1.64 -4.37
N VAL A 223 -6.89 -0.40 -4.30
CA VAL A 223 -8.12 -0.04 -3.57
C VAL A 223 -9.32 -0.82 -4.10
N SER A 224 -9.50 -0.86 -5.42
CA SER A 224 -10.60 -1.59 -6.07
C SER A 224 -10.54 -3.08 -5.74
N TYR A 225 -9.37 -3.70 -5.92
CA TYR A 225 -9.17 -5.12 -5.62
C TYR A 225 -9.52 -5.47 -4.17
N ILE A 226 -9.10 -4.66 -3.21
CA ILE A 226 -9.39 -4.91 -1.80
C ILE A 226 -10.84 -4.65 -1.45
N GLY A 227 -11.47 -3.66 -2.08
CA GLY A 227 -12.93 -3.44 -1.97
C GLY A 227 -13.72 -4.67 -2.38
N GLU A 228 -13.37 -5.27 -3.52
CA GLU A 228 -13.97 -6.53 -4.00
C GLU A 228 -13.67 -7.70 -3.05
N TRP A 229 -12.38 -7.92 -2.75
CA TRP A 229 -11.96 -9.03 -1.89
C TRP A 229 -12.62 -9.00 -0.51
N THR A 230 -12.68 -7.81 0.12
CA THR A 230 -13.32 -7.66 1.43
C THR A 230 -14.83 -7.90 1.36
N THR A 231 -15.49 -7.51 0.28
CA THR A 231 -16.93 -7.78 0.08
C THR A 231 -17.21 -9.28 0.00
N ASP A 232 -16.35 -10.02 -0.70
CA ASP A 232 -16.51 -11.47 -0.89
C ASP A 232 -16.13 -12.29 0.34
N ASN A 233 -15.15 -11.81 1.13
CA ASN A 233 -14.55 -12.58 2.23
C ASN A 233 -15.06 -12.18 3.62
N PHE A 234 -15.72 -11.03 3.73
CA PHE A 234 -16.37 -10.51 4.93
C PHE A 234 -17.85 -10.23 4.63
N PRO A 235 -18.67 -11.28 4.42
CA PRO A 235 -20.05 -11.10 4.00
C PRO A 235 -20.83 -10.30 5.02
N SER A 236 -21.66 -9.38 4.53
CA SER A 236 -22.63 -8.70 5.38
C SER A 236 -23.59 -9.72 6.01
N PRO A 237 -24.15 -9.45 7.20
CA PRO A 237 -25.15 -10.33 7.82
C PRO A 237 -26.36 -10.59 6.89
N THR A 238 -26.69 -9.63 6.02
CA THR A 238 -27.73 -9.75 5.00
C THR A 238 -27.39 -10.81 3.94
N THR A 239 -26.11 -10.89 3.53
CA THR A 239 -25.61 -11.87 2.56
C THR A 239 -25.55 -13.28 3.18
N ALA A 240 -25.12 -13.39 4.44
CA ALA A 240 -25.06 -14.67 5.15
C ALA A 240 -26.47 -15.27 5.37
N ALA A 241 -27.47 -14.45 5.67
CA ALA A 241 -28.85 -14.88 5.83
C ALA A 241 -29.49 -15.35 4.50
N LEU A 242 -29.17 -14.69 3.39
CA LEU A 242 -29.68 -15.06 2.06
C LEU A 242 -29.06 -16.34 1.50
N LEU A 243 -27.81 -16.65 1.84
CA LEU A 243 -27.11 -17.84 1.34
C LEU A 243 -27.44 -19.12 2.10
N GLY A 244 -28.29 -19.08 3.14
CA GLY A 244 -28.75 -20.29 3.84
C GLY A 244 -27.62 -21.10 4.50
N PHE A 245 -26.45 -20.50 4.74
CA PHE A 245 -25.36 -21.15 5.45
C PHE A 245 -25.72 -21.20 6.94
N GLY A 246 -26.36 -22.31 7.33
CA GLY A 246 -26.29 -22.77 8.71
C GLY A 246 -24.81 -22.85 9.12
N VAL A 247 -24.48 -22.20 10.22
CA VAL A 247 -23.14 -22.04 10.78
C VAL A 247 -22.41 -23.40 10.83
N VAL A 248 -21.56 -23.68 9.84
CA VAL A 248 -20.49 -24.66 9.95
C VAL A 248 -19.19 -23.88 9.80
N ALA A 249 -18.70 -23.37 10.92
CA ALA A 249 -17.32 -22.95 11.05
C ALA A 249 -16.39 -24.15 10.78
N ALA A 250 -15.23 -23.87 10.18
CA ALA A 250 -14.12 -24.78 9.85
C ALA A 250 -14.21 -25.56 8.53
N ALA A 251 -13.68 -24.97 7.43
CA ALA A 251 -13.07 -25.77 6.34
C ALA A 251 -12.14 -25.01 5.36
N THR A 252 -11.79 -23.73 5.54
CA THR A 252 -10.96 -22.98 4.56
C THR A 252 -9.52 -22.70 5.02
N ALA A 253 -8.90 -23.62 5.77
CA ALA A 253 -7.47 -23.53 6.13
C ALA A 253 -6.53 -24.41 5.27
N ILE A 254 -7.05 -25.21 4.32
CA ILE A 254 -6.25 -26.26 3.66
C ILE A 254 -5.63 -25.84 2.31
N GLY A 255 -6.07 -24.75 1.68
CA GLY A 255 -5.67 -24.42 0.30
C GLY A 255 -4.25 -23.83 0.12
N VAL A 256 -3.78 -22.97 1.03
CA VAL A 256 -2.59 -22.14 0.76
C VAL A 256 -1.28 -22.81 1.20
N ALA A 257 -1.30 -23.60 2.28
CA ALA A 257 -0.10 -24.31 2.76
C ALA A 257 0.38 -25.42 1.78
N ALA A 258 -0.53 -26.01 1.00
CA ALA A 258 -0.18 -27.03 0.01
C ALA A 258 0.57 -26.47 -1.22
N ALA A 259 0.33 -25.20 -1.57
CA ALA A 259 1.01 -24.55 -2.69
C ALA A 259 2.47 -24.17 -2.35
N MET A 260 2.73 -23.71 -1.12
CA MET A 260 4.09 -23.29 -0.71
C MET A 260 5.02 -24.49 -0.46
N ASN A 261 4.50 -25.65 -0.06
CA ASN A 261 5.33 -26.83 0.19
C ASN A 261 5.78 -27.56 -1.10
N ARG A 262 5.12 -27.32 -2.24
CA ARG A 262 5.58 -27.81 -3.56
C ARG A 262 6.77 -27.04 -4.11
N SER A 263 6.95 -25.77 -3.73
CA SER A 263 8.09 -24.95 -4.19
C SER A 263 9.42 -25.41 -3.56
N LYS A 264 9.43 -25.87 -2.30
CA LYS A 264 10.66 -26.36 -1.63
C LYS A 264 11.17 -27.71 -2.14
N LYS A 265 10.35 -28.54 -2.79
CA LYS A 265 10.79 -29.86 -3.30
C LYS A 265 11.53 -29.78 -4.63
N ASN A 266 11.38 -28.70 -5.40
CA ASN A 266 12.05 -28.53 -6.69
C ASN A 266 13.45 -27.88 -6.58
N HIS A 267 13.89 -27.49 -5.38
CA HIS A 267 15.23 -26.89 -5.16
C HIS A 267 16.22 -27.82 -4.45
N ARG A 268 15.88 -29.11 -4.33
CA ARG A 268 16.76 -30.16 -3.76
C ARG A 268 17.09 -31.29 -4.74
N ARG A 269 16.78 -31.09 -6.01
CA ARG A 269 17.19 -31.96 -7.11
C ARG A 269 17.93 -31.12 -8.13
N ASP A 270 19.14 -30.72 -7.77
CA ASP A 270 20.26 -30.38 -8.66
C ASP A 270 21.54 -30.54 -7.83
#